data_AF-E0VAB5-F1
#
_entry.id   AF-E0VAB5-F1
#
_cell.length_a   1.000
_cell.length_b   1.000
_cell.length_c   1.000
_cell.angle_alpha   90.00
_cell.angle_beta   90.00
_cell.angle_gamma   90.00
#
_symmetry.space_group_name_H-M   'P 1'
#
loop_
_entity.id
_entity.type
_entity.pdbx_description
1 polymer ?
#
loop_
_entity_poly.entity_id
_entity_poly.type
_entity_poly.pdbx_seq_one_letter_code
_entity_poly.pdbx_strand_id
1 'polypeptide(L)' 'MKDRRGREKKWRLKGAVGFYADVEHHCQIFHMCDEDGRRIPYICANDTSFNQKYRICDWEYNFDCANSNDW' A
#
# COMPACT_ATOMS: atom_id res chain seq x y z
N MET A 1 -14.47 4.24 23.15
CA MET A 1 -15.21 2.96 23.27
C MET A 1 -14.22 1.82 23.49
N LYS A 2 -14.23 1.15 24.65
CA LYS A 2 -13.37 -0.03 24.94
C LYS A 2 -13.91 -1.28 24.22
N ASP A 3 -13.06 -2.22 23.83
CA ASP A 3 -13.54 -3.52 23.30
C ASP A 3 -14.16 -4.38 24.43
N ARG A 4 -14.80 -5.52 24.09
CA ARG A 4 -15.41 -6.44 25.08
C ARG A 4 -14.38 -7.08 26.03
N ARG A 5 -13.08 -6.85 25.82
CA ARG A 5 -11.95 -7.31 26.65
C ARG A 5 -11.35 -6.18 27.49
N GLY A 6 -12.02 -5.02 27.56
CA GLY A 6 -11.65 -3.93 28.46
C GLY A 6 -10.42 -3.12 28.03
N ARG A 7 -9.86 -3.38 26.84
CA ARG A 7 -8.69 -2.63 26.36
C ARG A 7 -9.15 -1.28 25.80
N GLU A 8 -8.48 -0.21 26.23
CA GLU A 8 -8.62 1.10 25.59
C GLU A 8 -8.32 0.93 24.11
N LYS A 9 -9.31 1.18 23.25
CA LYS A 9 -9.08 1.38 21.81
C LYS A 9 -8.33 2.70 21.68
N LYS A 10 -7.04 2.67 22.00
CA LYS A 10 -6.05 3.65 21.59
C LYS A 10 -6.29 3.80 20.10
N TRP A 11 -6.55 5.01 19.65
CA TRP A 11 -6.58 5.38 18.24
C TRP A 11 -5.22 5.05 17.64
N ARG A 12 -4.93 3.76 17.39
CA ARG A 12 -3.88 3.34 16.48
C ARG A 12 -4.20 4.13 15.23
N LEU A 13 -3.27 4.98 14.83
CA LEU A 13 -3.12 5.37 13.44
C LEU A 13 -3.07 4.07 12.66
N LYS A 14 -4.24 3.49 12.38
CA LYS A 14 -4.40 2.34 11.52
C LYS A 14 -4.05 2.93 10.17
N GLY A 15 -2.78 2.81 9.77
CA GLY A 15 -2.42 2.94 8.37
C GLY A 15 -3.45 2.10 7.62
N ALA A 16 -4.13 2.73 6.66
CA ALA A 16 -5.25 2.06 6.02
C ALA A 16 -4.77 0.71 5.49
N VAL A 17 -5.50 -0.37 5.78
CA VAL A 17 -5.13 -1.70 5.31
C VAL A 17 -5.22 -1.70 3.79
N GLY A 18 -4.17 -2.10 3.10
CA GLY A 18 -4.13 -1.98 1.66
C GLY A 18 -2.76 -2.18 1.04
N PHE A 19 -2.69 -1.85 -0.24
CA PHE A 19 -1.49 -1.92 -1.07
C PHE A 19 -1.17 -0.53 -1.58
N TYR A 20 0.06 -0.09 -1.35
CA TYR A 20 0.49 1.28 -1.62
C TYR A 20 1.74 1.28 -2.49
N ALA A 21 1.70 2.05 -3.56
CA ALA A 21 2.83 2.24 -4.46
C ALA A 21 3.99 2.93 -3.73
N ASP A 22 5.21 2.51 -4.03
CA ASP A 22 6.42 3.23 -3.64
C ASP A 22 6.85 4.14 -4.79
N VAL A 23 6.40 5.39 -4.76
CA VAL A 23 6.68 6.37 -5.81
C VAL A 23 8.17 6.74 -5.90
N GLU A 24 8.93 6.57 -4.81
CA GLU A 24 10.38 6.81 -4.79
C GLU A 24 11.14 5.72 -5.58
N HIS A 25 10.54 4.54 -5.73
CA HIS A 25 11.09 3.41 -6.48
C HIS A 25 10.34 3.18 -7.81
N HIS A 26 9.83 4.24 -8.42
CA HIS A 26 9.10 4.20 -9.69
C HIS A 26 7.94 3.17 -9.69
N CYS A 27 7.32 2.98 -8.52
CA CYS A 27 6.26 1.99 -8.27
C CYS A 27 6.68 0.54 -8.53
N GLN A 28 7.96 0.25 -8.80
CA GLN A 28 8.46 -1.14 -8.93
C GLN A 28 8.38 -1.87 -7.59
N ILE A 29 8.49 -1.12 -6.49
CA ILE A 29 8.19 -1.60 -5.15
C ILE A 29 6.77 -1.14 -4.76
N PHE A 30 6.04 -2.01 -4.09
CA PHE A 30 4.80 -1.66 -3.39
C PHE A 30 4.79 -2.25 -1.99
N HIS A 31 3.93 -1.71 -1.13
CA HIS A 31 3.85 -2.11 0.26
C HIS A 31 2.46 -2.62 0.60
N MET A 32 2.40 -3.81 1.18
CA MET A 32 1.19 -4.27 1.86
C MET A 32 1.21 -3.74 3.30
N CYS A 33 0.19 -2.99 3.68
CA CYS A 33 -0.04 -2.56 5.06
C CYS A 33 -1.16 -3.41 5.68
N ASP A 34 -0.87 -4.07 6.80
CA ASP A 34 -1.86 -4.89 7.52
C ASP A 34 -2.57 -4.17 8.68
N GLU A 35 -3.50 -4.86 9.33
CA GLU A 35 -4.27 -4.32 10.47
C GLU A 35 -3.41 -3.93 11.68
N ASP A 36 -2.19 -4.47 11.76
CA ASP A 36 -1.21 -4.16 12.79
C ASP A 36 -0.30 -2.99 12.42
N GLY A 37 -0.43 -2.46 11.19
CA GLY A 37 0.41 -1.40 10.66
C GLY A 37 1.78 -1.91 10.22
N ARG A 38 1.95 -3.21 10.00
CA ARG A 38 3.17 -3.75 9.39
C ARG A 38 3.16 -3.40 7.90
N ARG A 39 4.22 -2.75 7.45
CA ARG A 39 4.49 -2.42 6.04
C ARG A 39 5.45 -3.47 5.48
N ILE A 40 4.97 -4.29 4.55
CA ILE A 40 5.75 -5.37 3.94
C ILE A 40 6.04 -5.00 2.49
N PRO A 41 7.32 -4.85 2.09
CA PRO A 41 7.66 -4.51 0.72
C PRO A 41 7.57 -5.73 -0.21
N TYR A 42 7.13 -5.49 -1.43
CA TYR A 42 7.09 -6.43 -2.53
C TYR A 42 7.64 -5.76 -3.79
N ILE A 43 8.22 -6.55 -4.69
CA ILE A 43 8.77 -6.08 -5.95
C ILE A 43 7.98 -6.68 -7.11
N CYS A 44 7.59 -5.84 -8.07
CA CYS A 44 7.05 -6.25 -9.35
C CYS A 44 8.13 -6.89 -10.23
N ALA A 45 7.74 -7.63 -11.27
CA ALA A 45 8.69 -8.17 -12.23
C ALA A 45 9.37 -7.05 -13.03
N ASN A 46 10.47 -7.38 -13.73
CA ASN A 46 11.14 -6.44 -14.62
C ASN A 46 10.14 -5.78 -15.60
N ASP A 47 10.34 -4.49 -15.85
CA ASP A 47 9.53 -3.65 -16.74
C ASP A 47 8.05 -3.46 -16.34
N THR A 48 7.69 -3.89 -15.12
CA THR A 48 6.36 -3.68 -14.55
C THR A 48 6.43 -2.88 -13.26
N SER A 49 5.38 -2.09 -13.03
CA SER A 49 5.22 -1.25 -11.85
C SER A 49 3.82 -1.43 -11.27
N PHE A 50 3.69 -1.18 -9.98
CA PHE A 50 2.44 -1.36 -9.25
C PHE A 50 1.43 -0.26 -9.60
N ASN A 51 0.36 -0.67 -10.27
CA ASN A 51 -0.78 0.17 -10.60
C ASN A 51 -1.75 0.19 -9.41
N GLN A 52 -1.64 1.20 -8.54
CA GLN A 52 -2.40 1.27 -7.28
C GLN A 52 -3.93 1.27 -7.48
N LYS A 53 -4.41 1.87 -8.57
CA LYS A 53 -5.84 1.89 -8.95
C LYS A 53 -6.43 0.49 -9.09
N TYR A 54 -5.69 -0.42 -9.70
CA TYR A 54 -6.14 -1.79 -9.98
C TYR A 54 -5.50 -2.84 -9.08
N ARG A 55 -4.50 -2.46 -8.27
CA ARG A 55 -3.76 -3.31 -7.32
C ARG A 55 -3.07 -4.49 -7.99
N ILE A 56 -2.44 -4.24 -9.14
CA ILE A 56 -1.69 -5.22 -9.92
C ILE A 56 -0.33 -4.64 -10.33
N CYS A 57 0.64 -5.50 -10.62
CA CYS A 57 1.80 -5.09 -11.41
C CYS A 57 1.37 -5.02 -12.88
N ASP A 58 1.48 -3.85 -13.49
CA ASP A 58 1.14 -3.57 -14.87
C ASP A 58 2.38 -3.03 -15.59
N TRP A 59 2.35 -2.98 -16.91
CA TRP A 59 3.41 -2.33 -17.67
C TRP A 59 3.54 -0.87 -17.27
N GLU A 60 4.77 -0.39 -17.06
CA GLU A 60 5.04 0.95 -16.53
C GLU A 60 4.43 2.10 -17.35
N TYR A 61 4.18 1.87 -18.65
CA TYR A 61 3.59 2.85 -19.56
C TYR A 61 2.05 2.89 -19.57
N ASN A 62 1.38 1.97 -18.87
CA ASN A 62 -0.10 1.91 -18.84
C ASN A 62 -0.73 2.88 -17.85
N PHE A 63 0.06 3.47 -16.94
CA PHE A 63 -0.44 4.36 -15.89
C PHE A 63 0.64 5.36 -15.45
N ASP A 64 0.23 6.40 -14.72
CA ASP A 64 1.16 7.39 -14.16
C ASP A 64 1.49 7.05 -12.70
N CYS A 65 2.69 6.52 -12.49
CA CYS A 65 3.19 6.17 -11.16
C CYS A 65 3.25 7.38 -10.21
N ALA A 66 3.58 8.58 -10.69
CA ALA A 66 3.76 9.76 -9.84
C ALA A 66 2.45 10.17 -9.15
N ASN A 67 1.31 9.86 -9.77
CA ASN A 67 -0.03 10.14 -9.26
C ASN A 67 -0.64 8.91 -8.54
N SER A 68 0.16 7.91 -8.15
CA SER A 68 -0.38 6.70 -7.48
C SER A 68 -1.06 6.99 -6.14
N ASN A 69 -0.65 8.05 -5.43
CA ASN A 69 -1.22 8.44 -4.14
C ASN A 69 -2.64 9.03 -4.24
N ASP A 70 -3.12 9.33 -5.45
CA ASP A 70 -4.46 9.87 -5.68
C ASP A 70 -5.54 8.77 -5.76
N TRP A 71 -5.15 7.49 -5.73
CA TRP A 71 -6.01 6.31 -5.86
C TRP A 71 -6.15 5.54 -4.54
#